data_AF-A0A2T0SPH5-F1
#
_entry.id   AF-A0A2T0SPH5-F1
#
_cell.length_a   1.000
_cell.length_b   1.000
_cell.length_c   1.000
_cell.angle_alpha   90.00
_cell.angle_beta   90.00
_cell.angle_gamma   90.00
#
_symmetry.space_group_name_H-M   'P 1'
#
loop_
_entity.id
_entity.type
_entity.pdbx_description
1 polymer ?
#
loop_
_entity_poly.entity_id
_entity_poly.type
_entity_poly.pdbx_seq_one_letter_code
_entity_poly.pdbx_strand_id
1 'polypeptide(L)'
;MPELFAIPPAGGEVIHIHKPGYEPSRKRRRSVREHSALCGVLVRPTAIPVADAISWTSRRPTELDRRGIWRWCRVCLGHAAEITGLIDLLVQQIAAHPAAQKDTTC
;
A
#
# COMPACT_ATOMS: atom_id res chain seq x y z
N MET A 1 15.56 4.82 -7.01
CA MET A 1 14.49 4.57 -6.03
C MET A 1 14.18 3.08 -6.03
N PRO A 2 13.85 2.45 -4.89
CA PRO A 2 13.37 1.07 -4.89
C PRO A 2 12.15 0.95 -5.79
N GLU A 3 12.16 0.00 -6.71
CA GLU A 3 11.03 -0.21 -7.63
C GLU A 3 9.90 -0.90 -6.85
N LEU A 4 8.89 -0.10 -6.49
CA LEU A 4 7.68 -0.55 -5.81
C LEU A 4 6.53 -0.59 -6.82
N PHE A 5 5.74 -1.64 -6.75
CA PHE A 5 4.60 -1.83 -7.63
C PHE A 5 3.30 -1.92 -6.84
N ALA A 6 2.29 -1.17 -7.26
CA ALA A 6 0.93 -1.31 -6.82
C ALA A 6 0.24 -2.47 -7.54
N ILE A 7 -0.57 -3.20 -6.80
CA ILE A 7 -1.35 -4.33 -7.30
C ILE A 7 -2.81 -3.98 -7.15
N PRO A 8 -3.56 -3.88 -8.26
CA PRO A 8 -4.96 -3.55 -8.22
C PRO A 8 -5.74 -4.66 -7.48
N PRO A 9 -6.83 -4.31 -6.77
CA PRO A 9 -7.67 -5.31 -6.11
C PRO A 9 -8.22 -6.30 -7.14
N ALA A 10 -7.92 -7.59 -6.99
CA ALA A 10 -8.58 -8.67 -7.74
C ALA A 10 -9.97 -9.01 -7.16
N GLY A 11 -10.21 -8.58 -5.91
CA GLY A 11 -11.47 -8.62 -5.18
C GLY A 11 -11.40 -7.67 -3.99
N GLY A 12 -12.53 -7.10 -3.56
CA GLY A 12 -12.57 -6.06 -2.53
C GLY A 12 -12.05 -4.71 -3.02
N GLU A 13 -11.45 -3.92 -2.12
CA GLU A 13 -11.09 -2.51 -2.36
C GLU A 13 -9.62 -2.20 -1.98
N VAL A 14 -8.81 -3.21 -1.64
CA VAL A 14 -7.48 -2.98 -1.06
C VAL A 14 -6.39 -3.10 -2.11
N ILE A 15 -5.64 -2.01 -2.31
CA ILE A 15 -4.44 -1.95 -3.15
C ILE A 15 -3.27 -2.46 -2.32
N HIS A 16 -2.57 -3.47 -2.83
CA HIS A 16 -1.37 -4.00 -2.21
C HIS A 16 -0.11 -3.46 -2.89
N ILE A 17 1.01 -3.47 -2.19
CA ILE A 17 2.32 -3.10 -2.74
C ILE A 17 3.18 -4.34 -2.81
N HIS A 18 3.87 -4.54 -3.92
CA HIS A 18 4.88 -5.57 -4.15
C HIS A 18 6.23 -4.92 -4.42
N LYS A 19 7.29 -5.62 -4.01
CA LYS A 19 8.65 -5.30 -4.38
C LYS A 19 9.36 -6.59 -4.81
N PRO A 20 9.87 -6.67 -6.04
CA PRO A 20 10.68 -7.81 -6.46
C PRO A 20 11.86 -8.06 -5.51
N GLY A 21 12.03 -9.32 -5.12
CA GLY A 21 13.11 -9.76 -4.23
C GLY A 21 12.97 -9.36 -2.75
N TYR A 22 11.86 -8.77 -2.31
CA TYR A 22 11.62 -8.51 -0.89
C TYR A 22 11.04 -9.75 -0.19
N GLU A 23 11.59 -10.12 0.98
CA GLU A 23 11.12 -11.25 1.80
C GLU A 23 10.61 -10.73 3.16
N PRO A 24 9.27 -10.61 3.38
CA PRO A 24 8.70 -10.04 4.62
C PRO A 24 8.96 -10.86 5.89
N SER A 25 9.49 -12.08 5.77
CA SER A 25 9.95 -12.88 6.92
C SER A 25 10.95 -13.95 6.49
N ARG A 26 11.98 -14.20 7.33
CA ARG A 26 13.08 -15.18 7.07
C ARG A 26 12.64 -16.65 6.93
N LYS A 27 11.34 -16.98 7.02
CA LYS A 27 10.87 -18.36 6.87
C LYS A 27 10.82 -18.73 5.38
N ARG A 28 11.89 -19.40 4.94
CA ARG A 28 12.14 -19.86 3.58
C ARG A 28 11.02 -20.80 3.06
N ARG A 29 9.97 -20.27 2.45
CA ARG A 29 9.17 -21.04 1.47
C ARG A 29 9.50 -20.51 0.07
N ARG A 30 10.07 -21.38 -0.79
CA ARG A 30 10.70 -21.04 -2.08
C ARG A 30 9.71 -20.66 -3.19
N SER A 31 8.48 -21.17 -3.15
CA SER A 31 7.51 -21.08 -4.27
C SER A 31 6.50 -19.93 -4.20
N VAL A 32 6.49 -19.15 -3.12
CA VAL A 32 5.55 -18.02 -2.89
C VAL A 32 6.20 -16.65 -3.19
N ARG A 33 7.48 -16.67 -3.61
CA ARG A 33 8.40 -15.53 -3.50
C ARG A 33 8.23 -14.44 -4.55
N GLU A 34 7.82 -14.78 -5.76
CA GLU A 34 7.78 -13.83 -6.88
C GLU A 34 6.46 -13.04 -6.94
N HIS A 35 5.45 -13.48 -6.19
CA HIS A 35 4.08 -13.00 -6.30
C HIS A 35 3.46 -12.74 -4.92
N SER A 36 4.23 -12.13 -4.02
CA SER A 36 3.74 -11.71 -2.71
C SER A 36 3.82 -10.20 -2.52
N ALA A 37 2.76 -9.62 -1.97
CA ALA A 37 2.77 -8.25 -1.50
C ALA A 37 3.67 -8.12 -0.26
N LEU A 38 4.08 -6.89 0.08
CA LEU A 38 4.86 -6.58 1.26
C LEU A 38 4.19 -7.05 2.56
N CYS A 39 2.86 -7.12 2.60
CA CYS A 39 2.10 -7.64 3.74
C CYS A 39 1.99 -9.18 3.78
N GLY A 40 2.66 -9.90 2.87
CA GLY A 40 2.66 -11.38 2.80
C GLY A 40 1.47 -12.00 2.06
N VAL A 41 0.53 -11.20 1.55
CA VAL A 41 -0.59 -11.70 0.74
C VAL A 41 -0.09 -12.12 -0.65
N LEU A 42 -0.58 -13.26 -1.13
CA LEU A 42 -0.37 -13.72 -2.51
C LEU A 42 -1.13 -12.81 -3.47
N VAL A 43 -0.45 -12.38 -4.52
CA VAL A 43 -0.95 -11.40 -5.47
C VAL A 43 -0.76 -11.89 -6.89
N ARG A 44 -1.63 -11.46 -7.81
CA ARG A 44 -1.52 -11.79 -9.24
C ARG A 44 -0.40 -10.97 -9.90
N PRO A 45 0.14 -11.41 -11.05
CA PRO A 45 1.29 -10.77 -11.70
C PRO A 45 1.01 -9.37 -12.26
N THR A 46 -0.24 -8.90 -12.29
CA THR A 46 -0.55 -7.55 -12.76
C THR A 46 -0.07 -6.53 -11.75
N ALA A 47 1.05 -5.89 -12.05
CA ALA A 47 1.72 -4.93 -11.19
C ALA A 47 1.94 -3.64 -11.98
N ILE A 48 1.65 -2.50 -11.38
CA ILE A 48 1.80 -1.16 -11.99
C ILE A 48 2.74 -0.36 -11.07
N PRO A 49 3.72 0.41 -11.58
CA PRO A 49 4.57 1.24 -10.73
C PRO A 49 3.74 2.08 -9.75
N VAL A 50 4.16 2.16 -8.48
CA VAL A 50 3.41 2.93 -7.45
C VAL A 50 3.22 4.39 -7.87
N ALA A 51 4.18 4.97 -8.58
CA ALA A 51 4.09 6.35 -9.09
C ALA A 51 2.87 6.55 -10.01
N ASP A 52 2.56 5.57 -10.86
CA ASP A 52 1.43 5.63 -11.79
C ASP A 52 0.10 5.33 -11.08
N ALA A 53 0.16 4.56 -9.98
CA ALA A 53 -1.00 4.14 -9.20
C ALA A 53 -1.41 5.13 -8.11
N ILE A 54 -0.57 6.13 -7.76
CA ILE A 54 -0.83 7.06 -6.65
C ILE A 54 -2.16 7.81 -6.82
N SER A 55 -2.55 8.06 -8.07
CA SER A 55 -3.78 8.77 -8.44
C SER A 55 -5.06 7.96 -8.24
N TRP A 56 -4.97 6.64 -8.05
CA TRP A 56 -6.15 5.77 -7.98
C TRP A 56 -7.07 6.11 -6.82
N THR A 57 -6.50 6.54 -5.69
CA THR A 57 -7.27 6.88 -4.48
C THR A 57 -7.48 8.39 -4.31
N SER A 58 -6.99 9.22 -5.24
CA SER A 58 -7.03 10.68 -5.13
C SER A 58 -8.33 11.31 -5.64
N ARG A 59 -9.07 10.58 -6.49
CA ARG A 59 -10.26 11.09 -7.17
C ARG A 59 -11.51 10.52 -6.51
N ARG A 60 -12.59 11.32 -6.47
CA ARG A 60 -13.91 10.80 -6.07
C ARG A 60 -14.31 9.69 -7.05
N PRO A 61 -14.87 8.58 -6.55
CA PRO A 61 -15.35 7.51 -7.43
C PRO A 61 -16.48 8.03 -8.31
N THR A 62 -16.53 7.55 -9.54
CA THR A 62 -17.62 7.79 -10.49
C THR A 62 -18.28 6.46 -10.86
N GLU A 63 -19.43 6.49 -11.53
CA GLU A 63 -20.10 5.26 -11.98
C GLU A 63 -19.21 4.42 -12.91
N LEU A 64 -18.36 5.09 -13.70
CA LEU A 64 -17.44 4.47 -14.66
C LEU A 64 -16.08 4.12 -14.07
N ASP A 65 -15.68 4.79 -12.99
CA ASP A 65 -14.40 4.59 -12.30
C ASP A 65 -14.60 4.46 -10.79
N ARG A 66 -14.63 3.21 -10.33
CA ARG A 66 -14.76 2.88 -8.91
C ARG A 66 -13.46 3.03 -8.12
N ARG A 67 -12.31 3.36 -8.73
CA ARG A 67 -11.01 3.41 -8.03
C ARG A 67 -11.00 4.36 -6.82
N GLY A 68 -11.86 5.37 -6.82
CA GLY A 68 -12.03 6.26 -5.67
C GLY A 68 -12.51 5.60 -4.36
N ILE A 69 -12.99 4.35 -4.40
CA ILE A 69 -13.30 3.57 -3.17
C ILE A 69 -12.09 2.76 -2.68
N TRP A 70 -11.07 2.60 -3.52
CA TRP A 70 -9.91 1.79 -3.20
C TRP A 70 -9.08 2.41 -2.08
N ARG A 71 -8.38 1.56 -1.33
CA ARG A 71 -7.59 1.95 -0.17
C ARG A 71 -6.26 1.23 -0.21
N TRP A 72 -5.19 1.94 0.11
CA TRP A 72 -3.87 1.34 0.24
C TRP A 72 -3.81 0.45 1.49
N CYS A 73 -3.25 -0.76 1.34
CA CYS A 73 -2.97 -1.64 2.46
C CYS A 73 -1.98 -0.98 3.43
N ARG A 74 -2.41 -0.73 4.67
CA ARG A 74 -1.60 -0.03 5.69
C ARG A 74 -0.29 -0.73 6.00
N VAL A 75 -0.29 -2.06 6.08
CA VAL A 75 0.93 -2.86 6.33
C VAL A 75 1.91 -2.73 5.16
N CYS A 76 1.41 -2.79 3.93
CA CYS A 76 2.22 -2.54 2.74
C CYS A 76 2.83 -1.13 2.74
N LEU A 77 2.07 -0.10 3.11
CA LEU A 77 2.58 1.28 3.20
C LEU A 77 3.68 1.42 4.25
N GLY A 78 3.54 0.80 5.42
CA GLY A 78 4.57 0.80 6.46
C GLY A 78 5.88 0.19 5.97
N HIS A 79 5.81 -1.01 5.38
CA HIS A 79 7.00 -1.65 4.81
C HIS A 79 7.57 -0.87 3.62
N ALA A 80 6.73 -0.28 2.78
CA ALA A 80 7.20 0.58 1.68
C ALA A 80 8.01 1.75 2.24
N ALA A 81 7.49 2.46 3.26
CA ALA A 81 8.18 3.56 3.90
C ALA A 81 9.50 3.14 4.55
N GLU A 82 9.53 1.99 5.23
CA GLU A 82 10.75 1.40 5.78
C GLU A 82 11.80 1.12 4.69
N ILE A 83 11.41 0.43 3.61
CA ILE A 83 12.30 0.08 2.49
C ILE A 83 12.85 1.32 1.78
N THR A 84 12.05 2.38 1.65
CA THR A 84 12.45 3.62 0.99
C THR A 84 13.19 4.58 1.91
N GLY A 85 13.37 4.25 3.19
CA GLY A 85 14.00 5.15 4.18
C GLY A 85 13.16 6.38 4.51
N LEU A 86 11.83 6.30 4.36
CA LEU A 86 10.88 7.39 4.60
C LEU A 86 10.11 7.22 5.92
N ILE A 87 10.46 6.22 6.74
CA ILE A 87 9.70 5.89 7.95
C ILE A 87 9.66 7.05 8.95
N ASP A 88 10.77 7.76 9.15
CA ASP A 88 10.82 8.89 10.08
C ASP A 88 9.96 10.06 9.60
N LEU A 89 10.00 10.35 8.28
CA LEU A 89 9.15 11.37 7.67
C LEU A 89 7.66 11.01 7.82
N LEU A 90 7.30 9.74 7.59
CA LEU A 90 5.94 9.25 7.77
C LEU A 90 5.47 9.41 9.23
N VAL A 91 6.31 9.04 10.21
CA VAL A 91 6.01 9.21 11.64
C VAL A 91 5.83 10.68 12.00
N GLN A 92 6.69 11.57 11.50
CA GLN A 92 6.57 13.01 11.71
C GLN A 92 5.26 13.55 11.14
N GLN A 93 4.88 13.15 9.92
CA GLN A 93 3.62 13.57 9.30
C GLN A 93 2.39 13.06 10.07
N ILE A 94 2.42 11.82 10.56
CA ILE A 94 1.36 11.27 11.41
C ILE A 94 1.24 12.06 12.72
N ALA A 95 2.37 12.36 13.36
CA ALA A 95 2.41 13.11 14.62
C ALA A 95 1.99 14.58 14.44
N ALA A 96 2.32 15.19 13.30
CA ALA A 96 1.94 16.55 12.95
C ALA A 96 0.48 16.66 12.49
N HIS A 97 -0.16 15.55 12.12
CA HIS A 97 -1.58 15.55 11.84
C HIS A 97 -2.32 15.66 13.18
N PRO A 98 -3.05 16.78 13.44
CA PRO A 98 -3.91 16.82 14.61
C PRO A 98 -4.90 15.68 14.42
N ALA A 99 -4.79 14.65 15.25
CA ALA A 99 -5.80 13.60 15.29
C ALA A 99 -7.13 14.32 15.38
N ALA A 100 -8.02 14.07 14.41
CA ALA A 100 -9.35 14.67 14.36
C ALA A 100 -9.94 14.55 15.77
N GLN A 101 -9.89 15.66 16.51
CA GLN A 101 -10.45 15.75 17.83
C GLN A 101 -11.91 15.46 17.57
N LYS A 102 -12.35 14.29 18.04
CA LYS A 102 -13.76 14.02 18.17
C LYS A 102 -14.24 15.08 19.14
N ASP A 103 -14.81 16.16 18.61
CA ASP A 103 -15.70 17.04 19.35
C ASP A 103 -16.82 16.15 19.86
N THR A 104 -16.57 15.60 21.04
CA THR A 104 -17.56 14.95 21.88
C THR A 104 -18.23 16.11 22.60
N THR A 105 -19.06 16.85 21.88
CA THR A 105 -20.00 17.77 22.51
C THR A 105 -21.09 16.90 23.14
N CYS A 106 -21.11 16.93 24.48
CA CYS A 106 -22.18 16.39 25.31
C CYS A 106 -23.46 17.22 25.15
#